data_AF-A0AAN4Q6Q3-F1
#
_entry.id   AF-A0AAN4Q6Q3-F1
#
_cell.length_a   1.000
_cell.length_b   1.000
_cell.length_c   1.000
_cell.angle_alpha   90.00
_cell.angle_beta   90.00
_cell.angle_gamma   90.00
#
_symmetry.space_group_name_H-M   'P 1'
#
loop_
_entity.id
_entity.type
_entity.pdbx_description
1 polymer ?
#
loop_
_entity_poly.entity_id
_entity_poly.type
_entity_poly.pdbx_seq_one_letter_code
_entity_poly.pdbx_strand_id
1 'polypeptide(L)'
;MPIWAWPDGVYCEGVAPCVAGEARLGTTMVKQSIWKSAPWMCIILPRMPRLTVRADFSSSRHYVYYFHGSAMKELKDLVDHREPALPLVEEMLADASVNYQLLPSSAESSRVLTRLQVTTRSTLGTIAYHTGGLLIDHGWLRVLGSGHPLLPRNLADWNEGRADGCLLVADDVVGGFFAINGGGLGDDVGEMYYWAPDTLKWEQLEIGYTDFLSWALSDRIAIFYDGLRWEGWRSDLKALGSDQCFSFFPFLWTQEGSIEKSSRAMIDVIEQFEMNVDLSRL
;
A
#
# COMPACT_ATOMS: atom_id res chain seq x y z
N MET A 1 -14.93 -39.95 -42.03
CA MET A 1 -14.07 -40.08 -40.82
C MET A 1 -12.66 -39.66 -41.21
N PRO A 2 -11.91 -38.93 -40.37
CA PRO A 2 -12.26 -38.22 -39.12
C PRO A 2 -12.58 -36.75 -39.42
N ILE A 3 -13.49 -35.98 -38.81
CA ILE A 3 -13.93 -35.76 -37.43
C ILE A 3 -12.81 -35.35 -36.49
N TRP A 4 -12.57 -34.04 -36.42
CA TRP A 4 -12.35 -33.31 -35.17
C TRP A 4 -13.25 -32.07 -35.20
N ALA A 5 -14.34 -32.12 -34.45
CA ALA A 5 -15.14 -30.96 -34.05
C ALA A 5 -14.61 -30.47 -32.69
N TRP A 6 -14.91 -29.20 -32.34
CA TRP A 6 -15.14 -28.57 -31.02
C TRP A 6 -14.90 -27.05 -31.18
N PRO A 7 -15.58 -26.19 -30.42
CA PRO A 7 -16.69 -25.39 -30.93
C PRO A 7 -16.43 -23.88 -30.81
N ASP A 8 -17.48 -23.11 -31.06
CA ASP A 8 -17.60 -21.66 -30.87
C ASP A 8 -17.28 -20.85 -32.12
N GLY A 9 -18.21 -20.97 -33.06
CA GLY A 9 -18.35 -20.04 -34.17
C GLY A 9 -18.60 -18.62 -33.69
N VAL A 10 -17.78 -17.70 -34.16
CA VAL A 10 -18.15 -16.30 -34.36
C VAL A 10 -17.57 -15.87 -35.70
N TYR A 11 -18.46 -15.51 -36.60
CA TYR A 11 -18.16 -14.94 -37.91
C TYR A 11 -17.75 -13.47 -37.74
N CYS A 12 -16.69 -13.04 -38.44
CA CYS A 12 -16.40 -11.63 -38.67
C CYS A 12 -17.00 -11.21 -40.01
N GLU A 13 -18.08 -10.43 -40.00
CA GLU A 13 -18.49 -9.61 -41.14
C GLU A 13 -18.17 -8.15 -40.83
N GLY A 14 -17.30 -7.55 -41.63
CA GLY A 14 -16.92 -6.14 -41.52
C GLY A 14 -17.80 -5.24 -42.36
N VAL A 15 -17.97 -3.98 -41.96
CA VAL A 15 -18.15 -2.84 -42.86
C VAL A 15 -17.58 -1.58 -42.19
N ALA A 16 -16.55 -0.98 -42.80
CA ALA A 16 -16.21 0.43 -42.59
C ALA A 16 -16.98 1.27 -43.63
N PRO A 17 -17.18 2.58 -43.40
CA PRO A 17 -16.14 3.49 -43.90
C PRO A 17 -15.81 4.66 -42.96
N CYS A 18 -14.56 5.11 -43.09
CA CYS A 18 -14.04 6.36 -42.54
C CYS A 18 -14.87 7.57 -42.98
N VAL A 19 -15.12 8.52 -42.05
CA VAL A 19 -15.38 9.92 -42.39
C VAL A 19 -14.50 10.79 -41.50
N ALA A 20 -13.62 11.55 -42.14
CA ALA A 20 -12.80 12.57 -41.51
C ALA A 20 -13.64 13.79 -41.14
N GLY A 21 -13.44 14.33 -39.93
CA GLY A 21 -13.99 15.61 -39.50
C GLY A 21 -13.03 16.30 -38.54
N GLU A 22 -12.18 17.18 -39.07
CA GLU A 22 -11.41 18.12 -38.27
C GLU A 22 -12.38 19.16 -37.66
N ALA A 23 -12.27 19.38 -36.35
CA ALA A 23 -12.71 20.61 -35.71
C ALA A 23 -11.50 21.20 -34.97
N ARG A 24 -11.00 22.34 -35.47
CA ARG A 24 -10.01 23.18 -34.77
C ARG A 24 -10.68 24.44 -34.25
N LEU A 25 -10.32 24.82 -33.02
CA LEU A 25 -9.96 26.15 -32.50
C LEU A 25 -10.08 26.08 -30.95
N GLY A 26 -9.07 26.32 -30.11
CA GLY A 26 -7.69 26.77 -30.32
C GLY A 26 -6.83 26.62 -29.05
N THR A 27 -5.50 26.74 -29.26
CA THR A 27 -4.37 27.02 -28.32
C THR A 27 -4.28 26.13 -27.06
N THR A 28 -3.31 25.23 -26.85
CA THR A 28 -1.86 25.25 -27.17
C THR A 28 -1.32 23.80 -27.24
N MET A 29 -0.46 23.52 -28.22
CA MET A 29 0.19 22.22 -28.45
C MET A 29 1.24 21.88 -27.38
N VAL A 30 1.25 20.61 -26.92
CA VAL A 30 2.49 19.90 -26.61
C VAL A 30 2.67 18.85 -27.70
N LYS A 31 3.72 19.00 -28.52
CA LYS A 31 4.12 18.01 -29.52
C LYS A 31 4.87 16.87 -28.83
N GLN A 32 4.40 15.64 -28.96
CA GLN A 32 5.28 14.47 -28.91
C GLN A 32 5.24 13.77 -30.27
N SER A 33 6.41 13.73 -30.90
CA SER A 33 6.69 13.04 -32.15
C SER A 33 6.75 11.53 -31.92
N ILE A 34 5.79 10.82 -32.50
CA ILE A 34 5.78 9.37 -32.61
C ILE A 34 6.66 8.97 -33.80
N TRP A 35 7.76 8.24 -33.53
CA TRP A 35 8.45 7.46 -34.56
C TRP A 35 7.70 6.13 -34.74
N LYS A 36 7.27 5.87 -35.97
CA LYS A 36 6.70 4.60 -36.43
C LYS A 36 7.83 3.61 -36.71
N SER A 37 7.79 2.40 -36.13
CA SER A 37 7.86 1.12 -36.86
C SER A 37 8.11 -0.08 -35.93
N ALA A 38 7.10 -0.94 -35.80
CA ALA A 38 7.14 -2.42 -35.84
C ALA A 38 6.04 -3.02 -34.93
N PRO A 39 5.17 -3.90 -35.45
CA PRO A 39 4.19 -4.64 -34.65
C PRO A 39 4.88 -5.87 -33.99
N TRP A 40 4.13 -6.60 -33.16
CA TRP A 40 4.54 -7.78 -32.37
C TRP A 40 5.10 -7.48 -30.97
N MET A 41 4.21 -7.02 -30.08
CA MET A 41 4.30 -7.45 -28.68
C MET A 41 2.89 -7.77 -28.18
N CYS A 42 2.69 -9.03 -27.83
CA CYS A 42 1.47 -9.54 -27.24
C CYS A 42 1.46 -9.10 -25.77
N ILE A 43 0.84 -7.95 -25.47
CA ILE A 43 0.57 -7.55 -24.09
C ILE A 43 -0.72 -8.25 -23.69
N ILE A 44 -0.60 -9.29 -22.86
CA ILE A 44 -1.71 -9.84 -22.10
C ILE A 44 -2.10 -8.76 -21.09
N LEU A 45 -3.06 -7.92 -21.46
CA LEU A 45 -3.69 -7.00 -20.51
C LEU A 45 -4.43 -7.83 -19.45
N PRO A 46 -4.33 -7.47 -18.15
CA PRO A 46 -5.12 -8.12 -17.12
C PRO A 46 -6.61 -8.02 -17.46
N ARG A 47 -7.29 -9.14 -17.27
CA ARG A 47 -8.69 -9.41 -17.61
C ARG A 47 -9.60 -8.34 -17.00
N MET A 48 -9.89 -7.28 -17.75
CA MET A 48 -10.92 -6.30 -17.40
C MET A 48 -12.28 -7.02 -17.26
N PRO A 49 -13.16 -6.58 -16.34
CA PRO A 49 -14.48 -7.19 -16.19
C PRO A 49 -15.24 -7.14 -17.51
N ARG A 50 -15.95 -8.23 -17.83
CA ARG A 50 -16.76 -8.34 -19.05
C ARG A 50 -17.77 -7.18 -19.10
N LEU A 51 -17.55 -6.23 -20.02
CA LEU A 51 -18.54 -5.20 -20.36
C LEU A 51 -19.78 -5.90 -20.91
N THR A 52 -20.89 -5.81 -20.17
CA THR A 52 -22.21 -6.10 -20.75
C THR A 52 -22.87 -4.77 -21.05
N VAL A 53 -22.89 -4.39 -22.32
CA VAL A 53 -23.58 -3.19 -22.79
C VAL A 53 -25.04 -3.57 -23.08
N ARG A 54 -26.00 -2.98 -22.37
CA ARG A 54 -27.39 -2.90 -22.84
C ARG A 54 -27.63 -1.49 -23.35
N ALA A 55 -27.82 -1.37 -24.66
CA ALA A 55 -28.31 -0.14 -25.27
C ALA A 55 -29.84 -0.19 -25.26
N ASP A 56 -30.47 0.78 -24.60
CA ASP A 56 -31.91 1.02 -24.76
C ASP A 56 -32.08 2.15 -25.79
N PHE A 57 -32.76 1.84 -26.89
CA PHE A 57 -32.98 2.78 -28.00
C PHE A 57 -34.30 3.51 -27.76
N SER A 58 -34.25 4.60 -26.98
CA SER A 58 -35.26 5.65 -27.09
C SER A 58 -34.60 7.02 -27.17
N SER A 59 -35.17 7.85 -28.01
CA SER A 59 -34.57 9.02 -28.63
C SER A 59 -34.23 10.14 -27.63
N SER A 60 -32.96 10.36 -27.34
CA SER A 60 -32.27 11.66 -27.18
C SER A 60 -30.86 11.42 -26.63
N ARG A 61 -29.83 11.82 -27.38
CA ARG A 61 -28.42 11.49 -27.08
C ARG A 61 -27.87 12.32 -25.93
N HIS A 62 -28.16 11.88 -24.70
CA HIS A 62 -27.26 12.06 -23.56
C HIS A 62 -26.83 10.67 -23.13
N TYR A 63 -25.56 10.33 -23.37
CA TYR A 63 -24.98 9.12 -22.82
C TYR A 63 -24.64 9.38 -21.35
N VAL A 64 -25.52 8.94 -20.46
CA VAL A 64 -25.21 8.89 -19.03
C VAL A 64 -24.44 7.60 -18.81
N TYR A 65 -23.12 7.73 -18.65
CA TYR A 65 -22.27 6.61 -18.24
C TYR A 65 -22.47 6.40 -16.75
N TYR A 66 -23.22 5.34 -16.39
CA TYR A 66 -23.26 4.87 -15.02
C TYR A 66 -22.01 4.05 -14.75
N PHE A 67 -20.99 4.68 -14.17
CA PHE A 67 -19.92 3.96 -13.50
C PHE A 67 -20.53 3.23 -12.31
N HIS A 68 -20.76 1.92 -12.46
CA HIS A 68 -20.94 1.07 -11.29
C HIS A 68 -19.58 0.95 -10.63
N GLY A 69 -19.32 1.80 -9.63
CA GLY A 69 -18.29 1.50 -8.64
C GLY A 69 -18.54 0.08 -8.14
N SER A 70 -17.49 -0.74 -8.09
CA SER A 70 -17.62 -2.11 -7.57
C SER A 70 -18.35 -2.04 -6.23
N ALA A 71 -19.46 -2.76 -6.10
CA ALA A 71 -20.15 -2.86 -4.83
C ALA A 71 -19.15 -3.34 -3.77
N MET A 72 -19.20 -2.73 -2.59
CA MET A 72 -18.37 -3.15 -1.45
C MET A 72 -18.64 -4.63 -1.18
N LYS A 73 -17.57 -5.42 -1.11
CA LYS A 73 -17.65 -6.83 -0.74
C LYS A 73 -18.06 -6.94 0.72
N GLU A 74 -18.88 -7.95 1.03
CA GLU A 74 -19.21 -8.29 2.41
C GLU A 74 -18.07 -9.07 3.05
N LEU A 75 -18.02 -9.08 4.38
CA LEU A 75 -16.98 -9.76 5.15
C LEU A 75 -16.79 -11.23 4.72
N LYS A 76 -17.88 -11.95 4.46
CA LYS A 76 -17.84 -13.36 4.04
C LYS A 76 -17.09 -13.59 2.72
N ASP A 77 -17.02 -12.57 1.87
CA ASP A 77 -16.32 -12.62 0.58
C ASP A 77 -14.85 -12.16 0.72
N LEU A 78 -14.49 -11.59 1.87
CA LEU A 78 -13.13 -11.14 2.19
C LEU A 78 -12.37 -12.17 3.04
N VAL A 79 -13.07 -12.94 3.87
CA VAL A 79 -12.47 -14.04 4.64
C VAL A 79 -12.38 -15.29 3.75
N ASP A 80 -11.16 -15.59 3.29
CA ASP A 80 -10.84 -16.79 2.53
C ASP A 80 -10.63 -17.98 3.49
N HIS A 81 -11.43 -19.03 3.30
CA HIS A 81 -11.35 -20.27 4.09
C HIS A 81 -10.64 -21.42 3.35
N ARG A 82 -10.24 -21.21 2.09
CA ARG A 82 -9.61 -22.24 1.24
C ARG A 82 -8.10 -22.08 1.20
N GLU A 83 -7.65 -20.85 0.96
CA GLU A 83 -6.24 -20.51 0.81
C GLU A 83 -5.90 -19.23 1.61
N PRO A 84 -6.20 -19.15 2.93
CA PRO A 84 -5.78 -18.00 3.71
C PRO A 84 -4.25 -17.90 3.75
N ALA A 85 -3.71 -16.69 3.80
CA ALA A 85 -2.28 -16.46 4.00
C ALA A 85 -1.84 -16.62 5.46
N LEU A 86 -2.74 -16.98 6.38
CA LEU A 86 -2.41 -17.18 7.80
C LEU A 86 -1.27 -18.20 8.01
N PRO A 87 -1.27 -19.40 7.39
CA PRO A 87 -0.17 -20.34 7.54
C PRO A 87 1.18 -19.78 7.06
N LEU A 88 1.18 -18.97 5.98
CA LEU A 88 2.37 -18.30 5.49
C LEU A 88 2.90 -17.27 6.50
N VAL A 89 2.01 -16.48 7.10
CA VAL A 89 2.39 -15.51 8.15
C VAL A 89 2.93 -16.23 9.39
N GLU A 90 2.30 -17.35 9.79
CA GLU A 90 2.78 -18.18 10.91
C GLU A 90 4.18 -18.75 10.65
N GLU A 91 4.46 -19.22 9.43
CA GLU A 91 5.78 -19.68 9.00
C GLU A 91 6.82 -18.55 9.06
N MET A 92 6.50 -17.37 8.52
CA MET A 92 7.38 -16.19 8.59
C MET A 92 7.72 -15.81 10.04
N LEU A 93 6.75 -15.88 10.95
CA LEU A 93 6.96 -15.59 12.37
C LEU A 93 7.80 -16.67 13.06
N ALA A 94 7.59 -17.94 12.72
CA ALA A 94 8.37 -19.05 13.25
C ALA A 94 9.85 -18.98 12.84
N ASP A 95 10.12 -18.48 11.63
CA ASP A 95 11.47 -18.31 11.07
C ASP A 95 12.11 -16.95 11.40
N ALA A 96 11.44 -16.12 12.19
CA ALA A 96 11.94 -14.79 12.54
C ALA A 96 13.30 -14.85 13.26
N SER A 97 14.24 -14.05 12.79
CA SER A 97 15.59 -13.95 13.37
C SER A 97 15.71 -12.83 14.41
N VAL A 98 14.69 -11.96 14.50
CA VAL A 98 14.64 -10.82 15.42
C VAL A 98 13.55 -10.99 16.47
N ASN A 99 13.63 -10.21 17.54
CA ASN A 99 12.55 -10.16 18.53
C ASN A 99 11.25 -9.65 17.87
N TYR A 100 10.13 -10.31 18.16
CA TYR A 100 8.82 -9.83 17.76
C TYR A 100 7.78 -10.12 18.84
N GLN A 101 6.68 -9.37 18.80
CA GLN A 101 5.46 -9.63 19.53
C GLN A 101 4.27 -9.58 18.56
N LEU A 102 3.61 -10.72 18.39
CA LEU A 102 2.34 -10.82 17.70
C LEU A 102 1.21 -10.40 18.64
N LEU A 103 0.44 -9.39 18.25
CA LEU A 103 -0.71 -8.93 19.02
C LEU A 103 -1.98 -9.64 18.55
N PRO A 104 -2.82 -10.17 19.46
CA PRO A 104 -4.12 -10.73 19.09
C PRO A 104 -5.02 -9.70 18.39
N SER A 105 -5.88 -10.18 17.48
CA SER A 105 -6.87 -9.33 16.81
C SER A 105 -7.84 -8.67 17.78
N SER A 106 -8.30 -7.46 17.44
CA SER A 106 -9.35 -6.75 18.14
C SER A 106 -10.75 -7.20 17.67
N ALA A 107 -11.76 -6.78 18.43
CA ALA A 107 -13.17 -6.90 18.03
C ALA A 107 -13.49 -6.14 16.72
N GLU A 108 -12.65 -5.18 16.33
CA GLU A 108 -12.84 -4.34 15.15
C GLU A 108 -12.29 -4.96 13.86
N SER A 109 -11.59 -6.11 13.94
CA SER A 109 -10.98 -6.81 12.80
C SER A 109 -11.88 -6.95 11.58
N SER A 110 -13.16 -7.28 11.79
CA SER A 110 -14.14 -7.41 10.71
C SER A 110 -14.44 -6.08 10.02
N ARG A 111 -14.53 -4.98 10.78
CA ARG A 111 -14.70 -3.62 10.24
C ARG A 111 -13.46 -3.19 9.48
N VAL A 112 -12.27 -3.42 10.05
CA VAL A 112 -10.99 -3.06 9.43
C VAL A 112 -10.83 -3.77 8.09
N LEU A 113 -11.00 -5.11 8.03
CA LEU A 113 -10.92 -5.85 6.77
C LEU A 113 -11.93 -5.36 5.74
N THR A 114 -13.17 -5.10 6.17
CA THR A 114 -14.22 -4.57 5.28
C THR A 114 -13.89 -3.18 4.76
N ARG A 115 -13.25 -2.30 5.53
CA ARG A 115 -12.83 -0.98 5.03
C ARG A 115 -11.68 -1.09 4.02
N LEU A 116 -10.78 -2.05 4.20
CA LEU A 116 -9.64 -2.26 3.30
C LEU A 116 -10.02 -2.94 1.97
N GLN A 117 -11.11 -3.71 1.92
CA GLN A 117 -11.57 -4.43 0.73
C GLN A 117 -10.53 -5.41 0.12
N VAL A 118 -9.58 -5.86 0.94
CA VAL A 118 -8.63 -6.95 0.64
C VAL A 118 -9.09 -8.26 1.27
N THR A 119 -8.57 -9.38 0.79
CA THR A 119 -8.96 -10.72 1.29
C THR A 119 -7.89 -11.30 2.21
N THR A 120 -8.27 -12.19 3.13
CA THR A 120 -7.33 -12.95 3.98
C THR A 120 -6.50 -13.98 3.20
N ARG A 121 -6.69 -14.11 1.88
CA ARG A 121 -5.75 -14.78 0.97
C ARG A 121 -4.45 -13.98 0.79
N SER A 122 -4.47 -12.68 1.06
CA SER A 122 -3.28 -11.83 1.09
C SER A 122 -2.72 -11.70 2.50
N THR A 123 -1.41 -11.54 2.62
CA THR A 123 -0.72 -11.28 3.89
C THR A 123 -1.24 -9.99 4.56
N LEU A 124 -1.52 -8.93 3.79
CA LEU A 124 -2.15 -7.70 4.30
C LEU A 124 -3.53 -7.97 4.93
N GLY A 125 -4.41 -8.69 4.24
CA GLY A 125 -5.72 -9.04 4.77
C GLY A 125 -5.62 -9.95 6.00
N THR A 126 -4.66 -10.87 6.02
CA THR A 126 -4.37 -11.72 7.19
C THR A 126 -3.92 -10.89 8.39
N ILE A 127 -2.94 -9.99 8.23
CA ILE A 127 -2.49 -9.10 9.31
C ILE A 127 -3.64 -8.22 9.80
N ALA A 128 -4.44 -7.65 8.88
CA ALA A 128 -5.57 -6.80 9.19
C ALA A 128 -6.70 -7.50 9.96
N TYR A 129 -6.93 -8.79 9.71
CA TYR A 129 -8.07 -9.53 10.26
C TYR A 129 -7.70 -10.42 11.45
N HIS A 130 -6.59 -11.16 11.36
CA HIS A 130 -6.21 -12.15 12.36
C HIS A 130 -5.29 -11.60 13.45
N THR A 131 -4.84 -10.35 13.34
CA THR A 131 -3.87 -9.78 14.28
C THR A 131 -4.23 -8.35 14.66
N GLY A 132 -3.80 -7.92 15.84
CA GLY A 132 -3.81 -6.53 16.26
C GLY A 132 -2.66 -5.71 15.67
N GLY A 133 -1.71 -6.37 15.02
CA GLY A 133 -0.45 -5.83 14.52
C GLY A 133 0.76 -6.57 15.07
N LEU A 134 1.95 -6.10 14.69
CA LEU A 134 3.24 -6.65 15.11
C LEU A 134 4.09 -5.54 15.72
N LEU A 135 4.74 -5.85 16.84
CA LEU A 135 5.85 -5.07 17.38
C LEU A 135 7.14 -5.83 17.08
N ILE A 136 8.05 -5.24 16.31
CA ILE A 136 9.25 -5.91 15.77
C ILE A 136 10.50 -5.20 16.29
N ASP A 137 11.53 -6.00 16.61
CA ASP A 137 12.80 -5.60 17.19
C ASP A 137 12.63 -4.69 18.42
N HIS A 138 12.02 -5.24 19.48
CA HIS A 138 11.67 -4.53 20.71
C HIS A 138 10.66 -3.36 20.51
N GLY A 139 9.86 -3.42 19.44
CA GLY A 139 8.90 -2.36 19.10
C GLY A 139 9.50 -1.21 18.29
N TRP A 140 10.74 -1.37 17.79
CA TRP A 140 11.35 -0.42 16.86
C TRP A 140 10.49 -0.19 15.62
N LEU A 141 10.00 -1.28 15.01
CA LEU A 141 9.10 -1.25 13.87
C LEU A 141 7.72 -1.77 14.29
N ARG A 142 6.67 -1.05 13.90
CA ARG A 142 5.29 -1.33 14.31
C ARG A 142 4.44 -1.52 13.07
N VAL A 143 4.02 -2.75 12.79
CA VAL A 143 3.15 -3.06 11.66
C VAL A 143 1.70 -3.07 12.13
N LEU A 144 0.85 -2.29 11.47
CA LEU A 144 -0.54 -2.11 11.85
C LEU A 144 -1.39 -3.31 11.44
N GLY A 145 -2.27 -3.76 12.34
CA GLY A 145 -3.32 -4.76 12.06
C GLY A 145 -4.71 -4.19 12.37
N SER A 146 -5.53 -4.96 13.07
CA SER A 146 -6.85 -4.52 13.55
C SER A 146 -6.81 -3.58 14.76
N GLY A 147 -5.62 -3.26 15.28
CA GLY A 147 -5.42 -2.54 16.54
C GLY A 147 -5.43 -3.47 17.75
N HIS A 148 -4.83 -3.00 18.85
CA HIS A 148 -4.69 -3.70 20.14
C HIS A 148 -4.42 -2.68 21.25
N PRO A 149 -4.69 -2.92 22.54
CA PRO A 149 -4.33 -1.96 23.61
C PRO A 149 -2.84 -1.56 23.65
N LEU A 150 -1.95 -2.47 23.23
CA LEU A 150 -0.50 -2.20 23.08
C LEU A 150 -0.11 -1.60 21.72
N LEU A 151 -1.03 -1.47 20.77
CA LEU A 151 -0.84 -0.78 19.49
C LEU A 151 -2.22 -0.27 19.04
N PRO A 152 -2.72 0.84 19.61
CA PRO A 152 -4.14 1.22 19.49
C PRO A 152 -4.57 1.58 18.06
N ARG A 153 -3.61 2.02 17.24
CA ARG A 153 -3.82 2.37 15.83
C ARG A 153 -4.13 1.11 15.02
N ASN A 154 -5.09 1.20 14.11
CA ASN A 154 -5.44 0.14 13.17
C ASN A 154 -5.34 0.63 11.72
N LEU A 155 -5.23 -0.30 10.78
CA LEU A 155 -5.04 0.01 9.36
C LEU A 155 -6.14 0.90 8.76
N ALA A 156 -7.39 0.78 9.20
CA ALA A 156 -8.47 1.53 8.60
C ALA A 156 -8.54 2.97 9.12
N ASP A 157 -8.55 3.15 10.44
CA ASP A 157 -8.75 4.46 11.06
C ASP A 157 -7.48 5.32 10.99
N TRP A 158 -6.29 4.70 10.97
CA TRP A 158 -5.04 5.42 10.78
C TRP A 158 -4.97 6.07 9.39
N ASN A 159 -5.44 5.38 8.36
CA ASN A 159 -5.41 5.86 6.98
C ASN A 159 -6.53 6.83 6.62
N GLU A 160 -7.62 6.88 7.41
CA GLU A 160 -8.76 7.75 7.15
C GLU A 160 -8.33 9.24 7.11
N GLY A 161 -8.38 9.83 5.92
CA GLY A 161 -8.03 11.23 5.68
C GLY A 161 -6.53 11.57 5.70
N ARG A 162 -5.64 10.56 5.75
CA ARG A 162 -4.17 10.79 5.86
C ARG A 162 -3.37 10.35 4.64
N ALA A 163 -3.85 9.37 3.89
CA ALA A 163 -3.08 8.70 2.85
C ALA A 163 -3.90 8.60 1.56
N ASP A 164 -4.03 9.72 0.84
CA ASP A 164 -4.67 9.70 -0.48
C ASP A 164 -3.70 9.10 -1.52
N GLY A 165 -4.08 7.95 -2.08
CA GLY A 165 -3.26 7.26 -3.08
C GLY A 165 -2.15 6.36 -2.50
N CYS A 166 -2.12 6.14 -1.19
CA CYS A 166 -1.28 5.10 -0.57
C CYS A 166 -1.97 4.52 0.67
N LEU A 167 -1.41 3.46 1.25
CA LEU A 167 -1.89 2.87 2.49
C LEU A 167 -0.73 2.79 3.48
N LEU A 168 -0.75 3.60 4.54
CA LEU A 168 0.16 3.53 5.67
C LEU A 168 -0.04 2.20 6.41
N VAL A 169 1.00 1.39 6.49
CA VAL A 169 0.94 0.04 7.06
C VAL A 169 1.88 -0.18 8.24
N ALA A 170 2.89 0.66 8.39
CA ALA A 170 3.79 0.60 9.54
C ALA A 170 4.44 1.96 9.84
N ASP A 171 5.01 2.08 11.03
CA ASP A 171 5.86 3.20 11.42
C ASP A 171 6.99 2.73 12.35
N ASP A 172 8.06 3.51 12.41
CA ASP A 172 9.21 3.21 13.24
C ASP A 172 9.42 4.27 14.34
N VAL A 173 10.29 3.95 15.29
CA VAL A 173 10.55 4.79 16.47
C VAL A 173 11.32 6.06 16.15
N VAL A 174 11.87 6.21 14.94
CA VAL A 174 12.61 7.42 14.52
C VAL A 174 11.75 8.36 13.68
N GLY A 175 10.44 8.11 13.62
CA GLY A 175 9.47 8.98 12.93
C GLY A 175 9.36 8.71 11.43
N GLY A 176 9.84 7.56 10.97
CA GLY A 176 9.64 7.07 9.61
C GLY A 176 8.32 6.30 9.46
N PHE A 177 7.76 6.34 8.25
CA PHE A 177 6.48 5.71 7.92
C PHE A 177 6.60 4.78 6.72
N PHE A 178 5.90 3.67 6.73
CA PHE A 178 5.86 2.73 5.60
C PHE A 178 4.47 2.70 4.98
N ALA A 179 4.41 2.74 3.66
CA ALA A 179 3.17 2.70 2.93
C ALA A 179 3.22 1.75 1.73
N ILE A 180 2.08 1.16 1.39
CA ILE A 180 1.85 0.52 0.09
C ILE A 180 1.42 1.60 -0.89
N ASN A 181 2.07 1.71 -2.04
CA ASN A 181 1.70 2.65 -3.08
C ASN A 181 0.35 2.24 -3.71
N GLY A 182 -0.65 3.13 -3.63
CA GLY A 182 -1.95 3.00 -4.29
C GLY A 182 -2.07 3.82 -5.58
N GLY A 183 -0.96 4.37 -6.07
CA GLY A 183 -0.88 5.26 -7.24
C GLY A 183 -0.60 6.74 -6.88
N GLY A 184 -0.39 7.05 -5.60
CA GLY A 184 -0.09 8.40 -5.11
C GLY A 184 1.39 8.70 -4.90
N LEU A 185 2.26 7.67 -4.83
CA LEU A 185 3.70 7.81 -4.58
C LEU A 185 4.57 7.57 -5.82
N GLY A 186 4.00 6.95 -6.85
CA GLY A 186 4.68 6.51 -8.07
C GLY A 186 3.75 5.70 -8.97
N ASP A 187 4.24 5.30 -10.15
CA ASP A 187 3.48 4.52 -11.15
C ASP A 187 3.40 3.01 -10.84
N ASP A 188 4.16 2.56 -9.84
CA ASP A 188 4.37 1.21 -9.35
C ASP A 188 3.39 0.84 -8.22
N VAL A 189 2.12 0.69 -8.57
CA VAL A 189 1.06 0.32 -7.61
C VAL A 189 1.33 -1.04 -6.95
N GLY A 190 1.26 -1.07 -5.62
CA GLY A 190 1.44 -2.27 -4.79
C GLY A 190 2.83 -2.39 -4.15
N GLU A 191 3.81 -1.59 -4.59
CA GLU A 191 5.14 -1.55 -4.01
C GLU A 191 5.17 -0.81 -2.66
N MET A 192 6.12 -1.20 -1.82
CA MET A 192 6.36 -0.58 -0.52
C MET A 192 7.24 0.66 -0.66
N TYR A 193 6.90 1.68 0.11
CA TYR A 193 7.65 2.91 0.25
C TYR A 193 7.96 3.20 1.71
N TYR A 194 9.09 3.85 1.94
CA TYR A 194 9.51 4.38 3.24
C TYR A 194 9.58 5.90 3.19
N TRP A 195 8.85 6.59 4.06
CA TRP A 195 9.02 8.01 4.30
C TRP A 195 10.16 8.18 5.29
N ALA A 196 11.36 8.45 4.76
CA ALA A 196 12.57 8.44 5.56
C ALA A 196 12.70 9.72 6.39
N PRO A 197 13.02 9.63 7.70
CA PRO A 197 13.10 10.80 8.59
C PRO A 197 14.33 11.69 8.31
N ASP A 198 15.33 11.15 7.62
CA ASP A 198 16.60 11.79 7.27
C ASP A 198 16.62 12.37 5.84
N THR A 199 15.63 12.08 5.01
CA THR A 199 15.46 12.73 3.70
C THR A 199 14.14 13.51 3.60
N LEU A 200 13.19 13.21 4.49
CA LEU A 200 11.80 13.67 4.46
C LEU A 200 11.09 13.36 3.14
N LYS A 201 11.53 12.31 2.43
CA LYS A 201 10.97 11.88 1.15
C LYS A 201 10.44 10.46 1.22
N TRP A 202 9.49 10.16 0.36
CA TRP A 202 9.07 8.79 0.06
C TRP A 202 10.11 8.12 -0.83
N GLU A 203 10.66 7.01 -0.36
CA GLU A 203 11.67 6.21 -1.03
C GLU A 203 11.11 4.83 -1.34
N GLN A 204 11.20 4.41 -2.60
CA GLN A 204 10.71 3.11 -3.04
C GLN A 204 11.62 2.00 -2.50
N LEU A 205 11.03 0.92 -1.97
CA LEU A 205 11.77 -0.22 -1.42
C LEU A 205 11.94 -1.37 -2.42
N GLU A 206 11.33 -1.27 -3.60
CA GLU A 206 11.35 -2.29 -4.67
C GLU A 206 10.89 -3.69 -4.21
N ILE A 207 9.99 -3.72 -3.24
CA ILE A 207 9.39 -4.94 -2.68
C ILE A 207 7.90 -4.75 -2.38
N GLY A 208 7.12 -5.83 -2.47
CA GLY A 208 5.73 -5.85 -2.03
C GLY A 208 5.57 -6.09 -0.53
N TYR A 209 4.33 -5.96 -0.02
CA TYR A 209 4.03 -6.09 1.42
C TYR A 209 4.44 -7.44 2.06
N THR A 210 4.29 -8.55 1.33
CA THR A 210 4.72 -9.89 1.81
C THR A 210 6.23 -9.97 2.04
N ASP A 211 7.00 -9.41 1.11
CA ASP A 211 8.46 -9.38 1.21
C ASP A 211 8.92 -8.39 2.29
N PHE A 212 8.18 -7.28 2.48
CA PHE A 212 8.38 -6.38 3.61
C PHE A 212 8.20 -7.08 4.96
N LEU A 213 7.16 -7.91 5.16
CA LEU A 213 7.01 -8.68 6.40
C LEU A 213 8.20 -9.65 6.61
N SER A 214 8.62 -10.33 5.55
CA SER A 214 9.77 -11.25 5.59
C SER A 214 11.07 -10.51 5.93
N TRP A 215 11.29 -9.33 5.32
CA TRP A 215 12.42 -8.46 5.61
C TRP A 215 12.40 -7.98 7.07
N ALA A 216 11.24 -7.52 7.55
CA ALA A 216 11.06 -6.97 8.90
C ALA A 216 11.37 -8.01 9.99
N LEU A 217 11.06 -9.28 9.73
CA LEU A 217 11.31 -10.39 10.66
C LEU A 217 12.72 -11.00 10.52
N SER A 218 13.57 -10.46 9.64
CA SER A 218 14.93 -10.93 9.40
C SER A 218 15.98 -10.00 10.01
N ASP A 219 17.21 -10.50 10.14
CA ASP A 219 18.35 -9.69 10.61
C ASP A 219 18.71 -8.52 9.68
N ARG A 220 18.15 -8.48 8.47
CA ARG A 220 18.35 -7.36 7.51
C ARG A 220 17.77 -6.04 8.03
N ILE A 221 16.82 -6.08 8.96
CA ILE A 221 16.30 -4.88 9.61
C ILE A 221 17.41 -4.09 10.33
N ALA A 222 18.43 -4.78 10.87
CA ALA A 222 19.56 -4.13 11.52
C ALA A 222 20.44 -3.36 10.54
N ILE A 223 20.57 -3.85 9.30
CA ILE A 223 21.32 -3.19 8.23
C ILE A 223 20.57 -1.95 7.73
N PHE A 224 19.25 -2.06 7.57
CA PHE A 224 18.42 -0.94 7.12
C PHE A 224 18.44 0.24 8.10
N TYR A 225 18.39 -0.05 9.41
CA TYR A 225 18.47 0.97 10.45
C TYR A 225 19.91 1.26 10.92
N ASP A 226 20.92 0.81 10.18
CA ASP A 226 22.30 1.19 10.44
C ASP A 226 22.43 2.71 10.26
N GLY A 227 23.09 3.37 11.21
CA GLY A 227 23.15 4.83 11.27
C GLY A 227 21.90 5.52 11.83
N LEU A 228 20.77 4.83 12.04
CA LEU A 228 19.57 5.36 12.72
C LEU A 228 19.49 4.94 14.21
N ARG A 229 20.33 3.99 14.64
CA ARG A 229 20.38 3.45 16.01
C ARG A 229 21.45 4.14 16.85
N TRP A 230 21.04 4.77 17.96
CA TRP A 230 21.96 5.37 18.93
C TRP A 230 22.37 4.39 20.04
N GLU A 231 23.47 4.66 20.73
CA GLU A 231 23.85 3.88 21.91
C GLU A 231 22.74 3.92 22.96
N GLY A 232 22.32 2.75 23.44
CA GLY A 232 21.28 2.64 24.46
C GLY A 232 19.83 2.67 23.94
N TRP A 233 19.59 2.74 22.63
CA TRP A 233 18.23 2.79 22.04
C TRP A 233 17.26 1.74 22.62
N ARG A 234 17.73 0.50 22.84
CA ARG A 234 16.92 -0.59 23.43
C ARG A 234 16.42 -0.28 24.84
N SER A 235 17.18 0.50 25.61
CA SER A 235 16.77 0.94 26.94
C SER A 235 15.70 2.01 26.85
N ASP A 236 15.88 2.97 25.94
CA ASP A 236 14.94 4.07 25.74
C ASP A 236 13.58 3.57 25.25
N LEU A 237 13.56 2.54 24.39
CA LEU A 237 12.30 1.92 23.93
C LEU A 237 11.45 1.32 25.05
N LYS A 238 12.02 0.98 26.21
CA LYS A 238 11.24 0.44 27.34
C LYS A 238 10.27 1.48 27.93
N ALA A 239 10.58 2.76 27.77
CA ALA A 239 9.76 3.87 28.23
C ALA A 239 8.87 4.46 27.13
N LEU A 240 9.11 4.10 25.86
CA LEU A 240 8.39 4.63 24.72
C LEU A 240 7.07 3.89 24.51
N GLY A 241 5.95 4.62 24.47
CA GLY A 241 4.66 4.07 24.06
C GLY A 241 4.66 3.67 22.57
N SER A 242 3.86 2.68 22.19
CA SER A 242 3.74 2.26 20.79
C SER A 242 2.99 3.27 19.91
N ASP A 243 2.38 4.27 20.52
CA ASP A 243 1.78 5.45 19.91
C ASP A 243 2.73 6.67 19.91
N GLN A 244 3.99 6.50 20.36
CA GLN A 244 4.99 7.55 20.41
C GLN A 244 6.23 7.24 19.55
N CYS A 245 6.95 8.25 19.11
CA CYS A 245 8.25 8.12 18.46
C CYS A 245 9.22 9.18 18.98
N PHE A 246 10.49 9.05 18.60
CA PHE A 246 11.47 10.09 18.84
C PHE A 246 11.46 11.10 17.69
N SER A 247 11.13 12.34 18.02
CA SER A 247 11.41 13.50 17.17
C SER A 247 12.80 14.03 17.45
N PHE A 248 13.47 14.54 16.41
CA PHE A 248 14.85 14.99 16.47
C PHE A 248 14.94 16.49 16.16
N PHE A 249 15.72 17.22 16.96
CA PHE A 249 16.06 18.62 16.67
C PHE A 249 17.56 18.91 16.91
N PRO A 250 18.31 19.44 15.92
CA PRO A 250 17.91 19.71 14.53
C PRO A 250 17.38 18.46 13.80
N PHE A 251 16.48 18.64 12.83
CA PHE A 251 15.86 17.50 12.13
C PHE A 251 16.89 16.69 11.35
N LEU A 252 16.73 15.36 11.28
CA LEU A 252 17.69 14.47 10.64
C LEU A 252 17.92 14.77 9.15
N TRP A 253 16.95 15.40 8.49
CA TRP A 253 17.04 15.83 7.09
C TRP A 253 17.75 17.17 6.87
N THR A 254 18.16 17.89 7.93
CA THR A 254 19.00 19.10 7.81
C THR A 254 20.48 18.76 7.88
N GLN A 255 21.35 19.68 7.44
CA GLN A 255 22.80 19.49 7.49
C GLN A 255 23.34 19.36 8.92
N GLU A 256 22.67 19.98 9.89
CA GLU A 256 23.04 19.99 11.30
C GLU A 256 22.50 18.76 12.05
N GLY A 257 21.48 18.10 11.49
CA GLY A 257 20.82 16.95 12.08
C GLY A 257 21.68 15.69 12.06
N SER A 258 21.66 14.94 13.16
CA SER A 258 22.23 13.60 13.22
C SER A 258 21.71 12.85 14.44
N ILE A 259 21.75 11.52 14.39
CA ILE A 259 21.36 10.68 15.52
C ILE A 259 22.21 10.97 16.77
N GLU A 260 23.48 11.31 16.61
CA GLU A 260 24.39 11.51 17.74
C GLU A 260 24.24 12.89 18.38
N LYS A 261 23.95 13.92 17.58
CA LYS A 261 23.99 15.32 18.05
C LYS A 261 22.61 15.93 18.25
N SER A 262 21.61 15.49 17.49
CA SER A 262 20.27 16.02 17.62
C SER A 262 19.70 15.61 18.97
N SER A 263 19.05 16.58 19.62
CA SER A 263 18.22 16.30 20.78
C SER A 263 17.04 15.41 20.36
N ARG A 264 16.65 14.49 21.25
CA ARG A 264 15.52 13.58 21.05
C ARG A 264 14.40 13.94 22.02
N ALA A 265 13.17 14.01 21.51
CA ALA A 265 11.97 14.15 22.31
C ALA A 265 10.98 13.03 21.96
N MET A 266 10.34 12.44 22.98
CA MET A 266 9.24 11.50 22.76
C MET A 266 7.98 12.32 22.47
N ILE A 267 7.38 12.11 21.31
CA ILE A 267 6.13 12.75 20.88
C ILE A 267 5.17 11.71 20.34
N ASP A 268 3.90 12.07 20.21
CA ASP A 268 2.91 11.17 19.63
C ASP A 268 3.18 10.97 18.14
N VAL A 269 3.01 9.75 17.63
CA VAL A 269 3.27 9.43 16.21
C VAL A 269 2.37 10.24 15.27
N ILE A 270 1.16 10.61 15.73
CA ILE A 270 0.29 11.50 14.96
C ILE A 270 0.88 12.91 14.81
N GLU A 271 1.46 13.45 15.87
CA GLU A 271 2.13 14.76 15.84
C GLU A 271 3.34 14.70 14.91
N GLN A 272 4.14 13.63 14.97
CA GLN A 272 5.25 13.42 14.04
C GLN A 272 4.78 13.32 12.59
N PHE A 273 3.69 12.59 12.32
CA PHE A 273 3.14 12.46 10.97
C PHE A 273 2.69 13.81 10.41
N GLU A 274 1.91 14.57 11.18
CA GLU A 274 1.42 15.90 10.79
C GLU A 274 2.58 16.87 10.56
N MET A 275 3.59 16.84 11.42
CA MET A 275 4.82 17.61 11.24
C MET A 275 5.56 17.24 9.95
N ASN A 276 5.69 15.94 9.62
CA ASN A 276 6.31 15.50 8.37
C ASN A 276 5.52 16.00 7.15
N VAL A 277 4.20 15.92 7.19
CA VAL A 277 3.31 16.44 6.13
C VAL A 277 3.52 17.93 5.91
N ASP A 278 3.53 18.73 6.98
CA ASP A 278 3.69 20.17 6.87
C ASP A 278 5.08 20.56 6.36
N LEU A 279 6.13 19.92 6.88
CA LEU A 279 7.51 20.21 6.50
C LEU A 279 7.84 19.76 5.07
N SER A 280 7.24 18.66 4.58
CA SER A 280 7.47 18.17 3.21
C SER A 280 6.90 19.08 2.11
N ARG A 281 6.07 20.07 2.50
CA ARG A 281 5.46 21.04 1.60
C ARG A 281 6.24 22.35 1.49
N LEU A 282 7.28 22.54 2.31
CA LEU A 282 8.16 23.71 2.31
C LEU A 282 9.24 23.60 1.24
#